data_AF-A0A3D4WSW0-F1
#
_entry.id   AF-A0A3D4WSW0-F1
#
_cell.length_a   1.000
_cell.length_b   1.000
_cell.length_c   1.000
_cell.angle_alpha   90.00
_cell.angle_beta   90.00
_cell.angle_gamma   90.00
#
_symmetry.space_group_name_H-M   'P 1'
#
loop_
_entity.id
_entity.type
_entity.pdbx_description
1 polymer ?
#
loop_
_entity_poly.entity_id
_entity_poly.type
_entity_poly.pdbx_seq_one_letter_code
_entity_poly.pdbx_strand_id
1 'polypeptide(L)'
;MEALHEHRPTAASKAADDDAVRELLRDRAGEFAKLLTGLGPDRDLADKADPLVHDDWPGWRLMTELRSIRGVGVTIGTKLLARKRPRLRPIWDDIVAELIQAPRMWEPLRPHLRADQCALHHRLLRLRRDAGLPEKISAK
;
A
#
# COMPACT_ATOMS: atom_id res chain seq x y z
N MET A 1 -25.41 -27.53 26.00
CA MET A 1 -24.58 -26.34 26.33
C MET A 1 -24.08 -25.77 25.03
N GLU A 2 -24.85 -24.79 24.60
CA GLU A 2 -24.73 -23.99 23.40
C GLU A 2 -23.67 -22.92 23.61
N ALA A 3 -22.75 -22.80 22.66
CA ALA A 3 -22.19 -21.51 22.27
C ALA A 3 -21.62 -21.68 20.86
N LEU A 4 -22.51 -21.46 19.90
CA LEU A 4 -22.20 -21.09 18.53
C LEU A 4 -21.22 -19.91 18.59
N HIS A 5 -19.95 -20.11 18.24
CA HIS A 5 -19.10 -18.98 17.89
C HIS A 5 -19.43 -18.60 16.45
N GLU A 6 -20.52 -17.85 16.34
CA GLU A 6 -21.00 -17.24 15.11
C GLU A 6 -19.95 -16.21 14.66
N HIS A 7 -19.05 -16.63 13.78
CA HIS A 7 -18.05 -15.74 13.21
C HIS A 7 -18.56 -15.16 11.88
N ARG A 8 -19.15 -13.96 11.95
CA ARG A 8 -19.29 -13.00 10.85
C ARG A 8 -19.38 -11.57 11.41
N PRO A 9 -18.90 -10.53 10.71
CA PRO A 9 -18.66 -10.45 9.26
C PRO A 9 -17.19 -10.23 8.86
N THR A 10 -16.73 -10.93 7.81
CA THR A 10 -16.25 -10.37 6.53
C THR A 10 -15.69 -8.93 6.58
N ALA A 11 -14.39 -8.80 6.33
CA ALA A 11 -13.74 -7.53 5.97
C ALA A 11 -14.28 -7.01 4.64
N ALA A 12 -15.51 -6.49 4.65
CA ALA A 12 -15.95 -5.58 3.62
C ALA A 12 -15.01 -4.38 3.68
N SER A 13 -14.30 -4.12 2.59
CA SER A 13 -13.52 -2.89 2.41
C SER A 13 -14.43 -1.70 2.68
N LYS A 14 -14.39 -1.12 3.89
CA LYS A 14 -15.16 0.09 4.18
C LYS A 14 -14.62 1.18 3.27
N ALA A 15 -15.46 1.72 2.40
CA ALA A 15 -15.12 2.90 1.63
C ALA A 15 -14.91 4.09 2.58
N ALA A 16 -14.12 5.07 2.16
CA ALA A 16 -14.10 6.36 2.84
C ALA A 16 -15.54 6.92 2.83
N ASP A 17 -15.97 7.47 3.96
CA ASP A 17 -17.25 8.17 4.02
C ASP A 17 -17.16 9.53 3.29
N ASP A 18 -18.32 10.16 3.05
CA ASP A 18 -18.42 11.38 2.26
C ASP A 18 -17.58 12.54 2.83
N ASP A 19 -17.50 12.63 4.16
CA ASP A 19 -16.70 13.64 4.86
C ASP A 19 -15.20 13.41 4.61
N ALA A 20 -14.72 12.16 4.71
CA ALA A 20 -13.34 11.81 4.40
C ALA A 20 -13.00 12.10 2.92
N VAL A 21 -13.93 11.82 2.00
CA VAL A 21 -13.76 12.12 0.58
C VAL A 21 -13.67 13.62 0.34
N ARG A 22 -14.55 14.41 0.97
CA ARG A 22 -14.53 15.87 0.88
C ARG A 22 -13.23 16.44 1.44
N GLU A 23 -12.80 15.99 2.62
CA GLU A 23 -11.56 16.48 3.22
C GLU A 23 -10.36 16.17 2.31
N LEU A 24 -10.26 14.94 1.79
CA LEU A 24 -9.16 14.52 0.93
C LEU A 24 -9.13 15.24 -0.43
N LEU A 25 -10.28 15.32 -1.11
CA LEU A 25 -10.36 15.75 -2.51
C LEU A 25 -10.70 17.22 -2.70
N ARG A 26 -11.20 17.91 -1.67
CA ARG A 26 -11.52 19.34 -1.73
C ARG A 26 -10.70 20.13 -0.71
N ASP A 27 -10.89 19.84 0.58
CA ASP A 27 -10.42 20.76 1.63
C ASP A 27 -8.89 20.72 1.80
N ARG A 28 -8.27 19.53 1.65
CA ARG A 28 -6.81 19.30 1.73
C ARG A 28 -6.18 18.84 0.42
N ALA A 29 -6.88 18.96 -0.70
CA ALA A 29 -6.43 18.42 -2.00
C ALA A 29 -5.02 18.91 -2.41
N GLY A 30 -4.76 20.21 -2.23
CA GLY A 30 -3.46 20.80 -2.56
C GLY A 30 -2.32 20.30 -1.67
N GLU A 31 -2.61 19.99 -0.41
CA GLU A 31 -1.65 19.41 0.52
C GLU A 31 -1.27 17.97 0.10
N PHE A 32 -2.27 17.12 -0.13
CA PHE A 32 -2.04 15.75 -0.57
C PHE A 32 -1.39 15.67 -1.95
N ALA A 33 -1.71 16.60 -2.87
CA ALA A 33 -1.03 16.70 -4.16
C ALA A 33 0.48 17.02 -3.99
N LYS A 34 0.84 17.93 -3.07
CA LYS A 34 2.25 18.23 -2.75
C LYS A 34 2.96 17.04 -2.14
N LEU A 35 2.34 16.37 -1.16
CA LEU A 35 2.91 15.17 -0.53
C LEU A 35 3.12 14.03 -1.54
N LEU A 36 2.13 13.79 -2.42
CA LEU A 36 2.23 12.78 -3.47
C LEU A 36 3.30 13.13 -4.51
N THR A 37 3.46 14.41 -4.83
CA THR A 37 4.55 14.88 -5.71
C THR A 37 5.91 14.68 -5.05
N GLY A 38 6.04 15.00 -3.76
CA GLY A 38 7.26 14.80 -2.98
C GLY A 38 7.69 13.33 -2.86
N LEU A 39 6.74 12.39 -2.91
CA LEU A 39 7.06 10.96 -3.00
C LEU A 39 7.76 10.57 -4.33
N GLY A 40 7.59 11.38 -5.37
CA GLY A 40 8.08 11.11 -6.72
C GLY A 40 7.13 10.20 -7.52
N PRO A 41 7.48 9.86 -8.77
CA PRO A 41 6.69 9.00 -9.64
C PRO A 41 6.57 7.57 -9.11
N ASP A 42 5.64 6.80 -9.69
CA ASP A 42 5.55 5.36 -9.42
C ASP A 42 6.76 4.63 -10.00
N ARG A 43 7.37 3.77 -9.20
CA ARG A 43 8.63 3.06 -9.48
C ARG A 43 8.65 1.74 -8.73
N ASP A 44 9.41 0.76 -9.19
CA ASP A 44 9.41 -0.54 -8.54
C ASP A 44 10.03 -0.47 -7.15
N LEU A 45 9.39 -1.14 -6.18
CA LEU A 45 9.94 -1.31 -4.84
C LEU A 45 11.31 -1.99 -4.88
N ALA A 46 11.54 -2.86 -5.86
CA ALA A 46 12.83 -3.51 -6.12
C ALA A 46 13.95 -2.50 -6.44
N ASP A 47 13.64 -1.33 -7.00
CA ASP A 47 14.64 -0.30 -7.34
C ASP A 47 15.14 0.48 -6.11
N LYS A 48 14.52 0.28 -4.94
CA LYS A 48 14.88 0.98 -3.71
C LYS A 48 16.02 0.30 -2.97
N ALA A 49 17.23 0.80 -3.22
CA ALA A 49 18.45 0.37 -2.54
C ALA A 49 18.39 0.65 -1.03
N ASP A 50 18.03 1.87 -0.66
CA ASP A 50 18.00 2.28 0.74
C ASP A 50 16.75 1.76 1.48
N PRO A 51 16.90 1.38 2.76
CA PRO A 51 15.77 1.11 3.64
C PRO A 51 14.75 2.24 3.66
N LEU A 52 13.46 1.89 3.56
CA LEU A 52 12.34 2.83 3.62
C LEU A 52 11.82 2.93 5.06
N VAL A 53 12.74 2.96 6.03
CA VAL A 53 12.44 2.86 7.47
C VAL A 53 12.42 4.19 8.19
N HIS A 54 13.01 5.23 7.60
CA HIS A 54 13.06 6.55 8.21
C HIS A 54 11.68 7.21 8.18
N ASP A 55 11.23 7.71 9.33
CA ASP A 55 9.93 8.40 9.46
C ASP A 55 9.84 9.63 8.53
N ASP A 56 10.99 10.19 8.15
CA ASP A 56 11.12 11.31 7.20
C ASP A 56 10.89 10.90 5.73
N TRP A 57 10.79 9.60 5.43
CA TRP A 57 10.51 9.17 4.07
C TRP A 57 9.14 9.73 3.63
N PRO A 58 9.02 10.39 2.46
CA PRO A 58 7.77 11.01 2.03
C PRO A 58 6.56 10.07 2.01
N GLY A 59 6.81 8.76 1.85
CA GLY A 59 5.76 7.76 1.90
C GLY A 59 5.17 7.55 3.29
N TRP A 60 5.96 7.70 4.37
CA TRP A 60 5.46 7.62 5.74
C TRP A 60 4.67 8.87 6.09
N ARG A 61 5.20 10.05 5.78
CA ARG A 61 4.47 11.31 5.96
C ARG A 61 3.12 11.31 5.25
N LEU A 62 3.06 10.89 3.99
CA LEU A 62 1.80 10.80 3.25
C LEU A 62 0.81 9.80 3.89
N MET A 63 1.30 8.68 4.45
CA MET A 63 0.44 7.74 5.18
C MET A 63 -0.09 8.33 6.49
N THR A 64 0.77 9.01 7.25
CA THR A 64 0.39 9.68 8.49
C THR A 64 -0.69 10.72 8.23
N GLU A 65 -0.52 11.55 7.19
CA GLU A 65 -1.52 12.55 6.83
C GLU A 65 -2.82 11.95 6.29
N LEU A 66 -2.76 10.85 5.52
CA LEU A 66 -3.98 10.16 5.11
C LEU A 66 -4.76 9.65 6.33
N ARG A 67 -4.06 9.11 7.33
CA ARG A 67 -4.67 8.57 8.55
C ARG A 67 -5.11 9.65 9.55
N SER A 68 -4.75 10.92 9.34
CA SER A 68 -5.25 12.02 10.16
C SER A 68 -6.67 12.45 9.76
N ILE A 69 -7.12 12.08 8.55
CA ILE A 69 -8.51 12.27 8.12
C ILE A 69 -9.41 11.29 8.87
N ARG A 70 -10.46 11.83 9.51
CA ARG A 70 -11.47 11.00 10.19
C ARG A 70 -12.11 10.04 9.17
N GLY A 71 -12.22 8.76 9.53
CA GLY A 71 -12.78 7.74 8.63
C GLY A 71 -11.75 7.07 7.72
N VAL A 72 -10.49 7.54 7.68
CA VAL A 72 -9.41 6.89 6.90
C VAL A 72 -8.53 6.01 7.79
N GLY A 73 -8.88 4.73 7.84
CA GLY A 73 -8.07 3.70 8.52
C GLY A 73 -6.86 3.22 7.70
N VAL A 74 -6.08 2.29 8.26
CA VAL A 74 -4.90 1.68 7.62
C VAL A 74 -5.25 1.07 6.25
N THR A 75 -6.35 0.33 6.18
CA THR A 75 -6.81 -0.33 4.95
C THR A 75 -7.14 0.68 3.84
N ILE A 76 -7.88 1.76 4.15
CA ILE A 76 -8.21 2.80 3.18
C ILE A 76 -6.95 3.54 2.75
N GLY A 77 -6.13 4.00 3.72
CA GLY A 77 -4.90 4.74 3.45
C GLY A 77 -3.94 3.94 2.56
N THR A 78 -3.75 2.65 2.83
CA THR A 78 -2.85 1.83 2.03
C THR A 78 -3.41 1.56 0.64
N LYS A 79 -4.73 1.33 0.49
CA LYS A 79 -5.36 1.17 -0.83
C LYS A 79 -5.24 2.44 -1.67
N LEU A 80 -5.41 3.62 -1.09
CA LEU A 80 -5.21 4.89 -1.79
C LEU A 80 -3.76 5.04 -2.26
N LEU A 81 -2.79 4.72 -1.41
CA LEU A 81 -1.37 4.77 -1.75
C LEU A 81 -1.01 3.75 -2.84
N ALA A 82 -1.46 2.51 -2.72
CA ALA A 82 -1.25 1.49 -3.73
C ALA A 82 -1.93 1.87 -5.06
N ARG A 83 -3.07 2.56 -5.04
CA ARG A 83 -3.71 3.04 -6.28
C ARG A 83 -2.91 4.12 -6.97
N LYS A 84 -2.23 5.00 -6.21
CA LYS A 84 -1.39 6.07 -6.77
C LYS A 84 0.03 5.62 -7.08
N ARG A 85 0.54 4.63 -6.37
CA ARG A 85 1.91 4.12 -6.47
C ARG A 85 1.96 2.58 -6.40
N PRO A 86 1.31 1.88 -7.36
CA PRO A 86 1.13 0.43 -7.28
C PRO A 86 2.46 -0.35 -7.24
N ARG A 87 3.47 0.12 -7.95
CA ARG A 87 4.79 -0.52 -8.01
C ARG A 87 5.63 -0.25 -6.77
N LEU A 88 5.46 0.93 -6.15
CA LEU A 88 6.23 1.32 -4.97
C LEU A 88 5.59 0.86 -3.65
N ARG A 89 4.26 0.93 -3.53
CA ARG A 89 3.50 0.65 -2.31
C ARG A 89 2.60 -0.58 -2.50
N PRO A 90 2.96 -1.76 -1.97
CA PRO A 90 2.06 -2.89 -1.88
C PRO A 90 0.79 -2.54 -1.10
N ILE A 91 -0.30 -3.25 -1.39
CA ILE A 91 -1.50 -3.20 -0.56
C ILE A 91 -1.18 -3.86 0.79
N TRP A 92 -1.60 -3.20 1.87
CA TRP A 92 -1.63 -3.74 3.22
C TRP A 92 -3.06 -3.62 3.71
N ASP A 93 -3.66 -4.75 4.03
CA ASP A 93 -4.97 -4.83 4.67
C ASP A 93 -4.89 -5.82 5.83
N ASP A 94 -5.99 -5.93 6.57
CA ASP A 94 -6.05 -6.73 7.78
C ASP A 94 -5.82 -8.22 7.51
N ILE A 95 -6.20 -8.73 6.33
CA ILE A 95 -5.96 -10.13 5.92
C ILE A 95 -4.47 -10.37 5.68
N VAL A 96 -3.81 -9.47 4.96
CA VAL A 96 -2.37 -9.54 4.71
C VAL A 96 -1.59 -9.38 6.02
N ALA A 97 -2.08 -8.54 6.94
CA ALA A 97 -1.51 -8.37 8.26
C ALA A 97 -1.58 -9.63 9.11
N GLU A 98 -2.74 -10.28 9.13
CA GLU A 98 -2.98 -11.55 9.84
C GLU A 98 -2.08 -12.66 9.29
N LEU A 99 -1.94 -12.76 7.96
CA LEU A 99 -1.17 -13.81 7.31
C LEU A 99 0.34 -13.66 7.50
N ILE A 100 0.86 -12.43 7.42
CA ILE A 100 2.31 -12.17 7.39
C ILE A 100 2.86 -11.89 8.81
N GLN A 101 2.00 -11.49 9.76
CA GLN A 101 2.37 -11.16 11.14
C GLN A 101 3.55 -10.18 11.25
N ALA A 102 3.69 -9.27 10.27
CA ALA A 102 4.77 -8.28 10.24
C ALA A 102 4.19 -6.85 10.23
N PRO A 103 4.56 -5.97 11.16
CA PRO A 103 3.94 -4.64 11.29
C PRO A 103 4.28 -3.67 10.15
N ARG A 104 5.28 -3.97 9.30
CA ARG A 104 5.78 -3.09 8.23
C ARG A 104 6.18 -3.86 6.97
N MET A 105 5.30 -4.71 6.44
CA MET A 105 5.62 -5.72 5.40
C MET A 105 6.37 -5.24 4.15
N TRP A 106 6.22 -3.97 3.72
CA TRP A 106 7.00 -3.48 2.58
C TRP A 106 8.50 -3.49 2.82
N GLU A 107 8.96 -3.25 4.04
CA GLU A 107 10.39 -3.27 4.34
C GLU A 107 10.96 -4.68 4.39
N PRO A 108 10.30 -5.71 4.95
CA PRO A 108 10.69 -7.10 4.73
C PRO A 108 10.60 -7.54 3.27
N LEU A 109 9.61 -7.10 2.48
CA LEU A 109 9.46 -7.51 1.08
C LEU A 109 10.56 -6.95 0.17
N ARG A 110 10.97 -5.68 0.37
CA ARG A 110 11.99 -5.00 -0.44
C ARG A 110 13.32 -5.77 -0.57
N PRO A 111 13.99 -6.23 0.50
CA PRO A 111 15.23 -6.99 0.38
C PRO A 111 15.03 -8.33 -0.32
N HIS A 112 13.88 -9.01 -0.15
CA HIS A 112 13.58 -10.24 -0.88
C HIS A 112 13.41 -10.00 -2.39
N LEU A 113 12.82 -8.87 -2.79
CA LEU A 113 12.72 -8.47 -4.21
C LEU A 113 14.07 -8.12 -4.81
N ARG A 114 15.05 -7.72 -3.98
CA ARG A 114 16.40 -7.30 -4.39
C ARG A 114 17.46 -8.39 -4.29
N ALA A 115 17.22 -9.42 -3.48
CA ALA A 115 18.11 -10.56 -3.32
C ALA A 115 18.42 -11.21 -4.67
N ASP A 116 19.59 -11.85 -4.75
CA ASP A 116 20.02 -12.63 -5.92
C ASP A 116 19.91 -11.86 -7.24
N GLN A 117 20.43 -10.61 -7.27
CA GLN A 117 20.36 -9.73 -8.45
C GLN A 117 18.91 -9.54 -8.93
N CYS A 118 17.98 -9.30 -7.99
CA CYS A 118 16.56 -9.12 -8.25
C CYS A 118 15.87 -10.34 -8.88
N ALA A 119 16.34 -11.58 -8.63
CA ALA A 119 15.80 -12.80 -9.25
C ALA A 119 14.28 -12.96 -9.05
N LEU A 120 13.77 -12.71 -7.84
CA LEU A 120 12.34 -12.76 -7.55
C LEU A 120 11.57 -11.71 -8.36
N HIS A 121 12.06 -10.47 -8.41
CA HIS A 121 11.43 -9.41 -9.18
C HIS A 121 11.40 -9.75 -10.69
N HIS A 122 12.50 -10.24 -11.26
CA HIS A 122 12.53 -10.68 -12.65
C HIS A 122 11.57 -11.85 -12.94
N ARG A 123 11.42 -12.78 -11.99
CA ARG A 123 10.43 -13.86 -12.07
C ARG A 123 9.00 -13.30 -12.08
N LEU A 124 8.69 -12.34 -11.22
CA LEU A 124 7.38 -11.69 -11.18
C LEU A 124 7.07 -10.92 -12.47
N LEU A 125 8.06 -10.19 -13.02
CA LEU A 125 7.92 -9.51 -14.31
C LEU A 125 7.62 -10.48 -15.46
N ARG A 126 8.31 -11.62 -15.48
CA ARG A 126 8.05 -12.70 -16.45
C ARG A 126 6.65 -13.26 -16.29
N LEU A 127 6.22 -13.60 -15.08
CA LEU A 127 4.86 -14.11 -14.81
C LEU A 127 3.79 -13.11 -15.26
N ARG A 128 3.96 -11.82 -14.98
CA ARG A 128 3.04 -10.76 -15.42
C ARG A 128 2.91 -10.73 -16.94
N ARG A 129 4.04 -10.79 -17.65
CA ARG A 129 4.09 -10.82 -19.12
C ARG A 129 3.41 -12.07 -19.67
N ASP A 130 3.74 -13.24 -19.11
CA ASP A 130 3.22 -14.53 -19.57
C ASP A 130 1.71 -14.64 -19.31
N ALA A 131 1.19 -13.96 -18.28
CA ALA A 131 -0.24 -13.80 -18.00
C ALA A 131 -0.95 -12.73 -18.86
N GLY A 132 -0.24 -12.04 -19.76
CA GLY A 132 -0.81 -10.98 -20.60
C GLY A 132 -1.28 -9.73 -19.84
N LEU A 133 -0.77 -9.51 -18.62
CA LEU A 133 -1.20 -8.38 -17.79
C LEU A 133 -0.48 -7.08 -18.20
N PRO A 134 -1.18 -5.93 -18.26
CA PRO A 134 -0.58 -4.67 -18.68
C PRO A 134 0.36 -4.10 -17.61
N GLU A 135 1.31 -3.26 -18.02
CA GLU A 135 2.36 -2.72 -17.12
C GLU A 135 1.81 -1.92 -15.93
N LYS A 136 0.64 -1.29 -16.10
CA LYS A 136 -0.07 -0.57 -15.03
C LYS A 136 -0.47 -1.46 -13.85
N ILE A 137 -0.44 -2.78 -14.02
CA ILE A 137 -0.60 -3.76 -12.95
C ILE A 137 0.79 -4.07 -12.41
N SER A 138 0.97 -3.85 -11.10
CA SER A 138 2.18 -4.24 -10.37
C SER A 138 2.47 -5.73 -10.58
N ALA A 139 3.74 -6.09 -10.74
CA ALA A 139 4.15 -7.49 -10.85
C ALA A 139 4.20 -8.21 -9.47
N LYS A 140 4.24 -7.44 -8.38
CA LYS A 140 4.09 -7.91 -6.99
C LYS A 140 2.69 -7.64 -6.46
#